data_AF-A0A971GLK5-F1
#
_entry.id   AF-A0A971GLK5-F1
#
_cell.length_a   1.000
_cell.length_b   1.000
_cell.length_c   1.000
_cell.angle_alpha   90.00
_cell.angle_beta   90.00
_cell.angle_gamma   90.00
#
_symmetry.space_group_name_H-M   'P 1'
#
loop_
_entity.id
_entity.type
_entity.pdbx_description
1 polymer ?
#
loop_
_entity_poly.entity_id
_entity_poly.type
_entity_poly.pdbx_seq_one_letter_code
_entity_poly.pdbx_strand_id
1 'polypeptide(L)'
;MGKMDYLQEKPIAVLGGGATARGHAACAALAGREVRLYELPDFFEGLGCIKENREIRLSGIQESLYGFKREGLAKIDVVTSDMEEAVKGAGIIVVSFPAVGYKAFLEKLIPRLEDGMVVHFTTANFGSLIMRKMMRESGC
;
A
#
# COMPACT_ATOMS: atom_id res chain seq x y z
N MET A 1 -3.10 23.92 5.41
CA MET A 1 -2.85 22.47 5.43
C MET A 1 -2.12 22.18 6.74
N GLY A 2 -2.69 21.36 7.63
CA GLY A 2 -2.07 21.06 8.93
C GLY A 2 -0.76 20.30 8.75
N LYS A 3 0.16 20.40 9.72
CA LYS A 3 1.39 19.59 9.72
C LYS A 3 1.01 18.10 9.77
N MET A 4 1.58 17.30 8.87
CA MET A 4 1.28 15.86 8.73
C MET A 4 2.29 14.97 9.47
N ASP A 5 2.97 15.53 10.47
CA ASP A 5 4.06 14.87 11.20
C ASP A 5 3.58 13.59 11.92
N TYR A 6 2.29 13.52 12.28
CA TYR A 6 1.65 12.33 12.88
C TYR A 6 1.75 11.08 11.99
N LEU A 7 1.96 11.24 10.68
CA LEU A 7 2.12 10.11 9.77
C LEU A 7 3.44 9.37 9.96
N GLN A 8 4.44 9.96 10.60
CA GLN A 8 5.76 9.33 10.78
C GLN A 8 5.68 8.08 11.68
N GLU A 9 4.78 8.10 12.66
CA GLU A 9 4.61 7.03 13.65
C GLU A 9 3.55 6.00 13.26
N LYS A 10 2.86 6.20 12.12
CA LYS A 10 1.80 5.29 11.68
C LYS A 10 2.30 4.23 10.69
N PRO A 11 1.66 3.04 10.65
CA PRO A 11 1.92 2.03 9.63
C PRO A 11 1.63 2.53 8.21
N ILE A 12 2.33 1.96 7.24
CA ILE A 12 2.05 2.15 5.81
C ILE A 12 1.37 0.88 5.28
N ALA A 13 0.13 1.01 4.84
CA ALA A 13 -0.59 -0.05 4.16
C ALA A 13 -0.30 0.02 2.66
N VAL A 14 0.22 -1.06 2.08
CA VAL A 14 0.47 -1.19 0.64
C VAL A 14 -0.50 -2.21 0.09
N LEU A 15 -1.41 -1.75 -0.75
CA LEU A 15 -2.55 -2.51 -1.23
C LEU A 15 -2.29 -2.92 -2.69
N GLY A 16 -2.05 -4.23 -2.88
CA GLY A 16 -1.70 -4.89 -4.13
C GLY A 16 -0.48 -5.81 -3.95
N GLY A 17 -0.38 -6.89 -4.71
CA GLY A 17 0.71 -7.87 -4.65
C GLY A 17 1.63 -7.87 -5.87
N GLY A 18 1.42 -6.95 -6.81
CA GLY A 18 2.23 -6.80 -8.03
C GLY A 18 3.59 -6.13 -7.81
N ALA A 19 4.36 -5.96 -8.88
CA ALA A 19 5.72 -5.41 -8.83
C ALA A 19 5.80 -4.01 -8.19
N THR A 20 4.87 -3.11 -8.56
CA THR A 20 4.80 -1.75 -7.99
C THR A 20 4.59 -1.79 -6.48
N ALA A 21 3.68 -2.65 -6.01
CA ALA A 21 3.39 -2.77 -4.59
C ALA A 21 4.58 -3.34 -3.81
N ARG A 22 5.21 -4.41 -4.33
CA ARG A 22 6.43 -4.98 -3.74
C ARG A 22 7.55 -3.94 -3.65
N GLY A 23 7.70 -3.09 -4.66
CA GLY A 23 8.65 -1.98 -4.66
C GLY A 23 8.37 -0.95 -3.56
N HIS A 24 7.12 -0.51 -3.41
CA HIS A 24 6.73 0.42 -2.34
C HIS A 24 6.91 -0.20 -0.95
N ALA A 25 6.46 -1.45 -0.77
CA ALA A 25 6.55 -2.16 0.49
C ALA A 25 8.02 -2.36 0.92
N ALA A 26 8.86 -2.86 0.02
CA ALA A 26 10.28 -3.05 0.29
C ALA A 26 11.00 -1.72 0.57
N CYS A 27 10.72 -0.69 -0.23
CA CYS A 27 11.31 0.63 -0.06
C CYS A 27 10.94 1.22 1.30
N ALA A 28 9.66 1.18 1.70
CA ALA A 28 9.19 1.70 2.98
C ALA A 28 9.76 0.93 4.18
N ALA A 29 9.78 -0.40 4.11
CA ALA A 29 10.33 -1.24 5.18
C ALA A 29 11.83 -1.01 5.37
N LEU A 30 12.61 -0.92 4.29
CA LEU A 30 14.04 -0.54 4.35
C LEU A 30 14.27 0.91 4.80
N ALA A 31 13.23 1.75 4.84
CA ALA A 31 13.26 3.07 5.44
C ALA A 31 13.03 3.04 6.97
N GLY A 32 12.82 1.86 7.56
CA GLY A 32 12.50 1.70 8.98
C GLY A 32 11.03 1.93 9.33
N ARG A 33 10.11 1.81 8.36
CA ARG A 33 8.66 1.96 8.59
C ARG A 33 8.01 0.60 8.80
N GLU A 34 6.98 0.57 9.65
CA GLU A 34 6.06 -0.57 9.70
C GLU A 34 5.26 -0.62 8.40
N VAL A 35 5.28 -1.77 7.73
CA VAL A 35 4.64 -1.98 6.42
C VAL A 35 3.70 -3.18 6.48
N ARG A 36 2.49 -2.97 5.93
CA ARG A 36 1.47 -4.00 5.80
C ARG A 36 1.13 -4.19 4.34
N LEU A 37 1.42 -5.37 3.79
CA LEU A 37 1.16 -5.72 2.40
C LEU A 37 -0.16 -6.50 2.31
N TYR A 38 -1.06 -6.00 1.48
CA TYR A 38 -2.34 -6.62 1.21
C TYR A 38 -2.42 -7.13 -0.22
N GLU A 39 -3.06 -8.28 -0.42
CA GLU A 39 -3.54 -8.71 -1.73
C GLU A 39 -4.96 -9.27 -1.61
N LEU A 40 -5.75 -9.14 -2.67
CA LEU A 40 -7.08 -9.72 -2.75
C LEU A 40 -7.00 -11.25 -2.56
N PRO A 41 -7.97 -11.87 -1.85
CA PRO A 41 -7.96 -13.32 -1.61
C PRO A 41 -7.73 -14.17 -2.87
N ASP A 42 -8.40 -13.82 -3.98
CA ASP A 42 -8.31 -14.53 -5.25
C ASP A 42 -6.91 -14.49 -5.88
N PHE A 43 -6.08 -13.51 -5.49
CA PHE A 43 -4.73 -13.30 -6.00
C PHE A 43 -3.65 -13.53 -4.94
N PHE A 44 -4.03 -13.90 -3.71
CA PHE A 44 -3.11 -13.97 -2.57
C PHE A 44 -2.01 -15.01 -2.76
N GLU A 45 -2.32 -16.15 -3.40
CA GLU A 45 -1.31 -17.16 -3.76
C GLU A 45 -0.25 -16.63 -4.74
N GLY A 46 -0.57 -15.60 -5.53
CA GLY A 46 0.35 -14.95 -6.46
C GLY A 46 1.51 -14.19 -5.78
N LEU A 47 1.45 -14.01 -4.46
CA LEU A 47 2.55 -13.48 -3.66
C LEU A 47 3.72 -14.47 -3.54
N GLY A 48 3.49 -15.77 -3.77
CA GLY A 48 4.51 -16.81 -3.68
C GLY A 48 5.20 -16.80 -2.30
N CYS A 49 6.53 -16.85 -2.28
CA CYS A 49 7.29 -16.91 -1.04
C CYS A 49 7.12 -15.68 -0.12
N ILE A 50 6.64 -14.54 -0.63
CA ILE A 50 6.39 -13.35 0.19
C ILE A 50 5.29 -13.61 1.22
N LYS A 51 4.27 -14.41 0.85
CA LYS A 51 3.17 -14.80 1.73
C LYS A 51 3.67 -15.47 3.02
N GLU A 52 4.69 -16.30 2.91
CA GLU A 52 5.23 -17.11 4.02
C GLU A 52 6.38 -16.40 4.73
N ASN A 53 7.37 -15.95 3.95
CA ASN A 53 8.61 -15.42 4.50
C ASN A 53 8.48 -13.94 4.91
N ARG A 54 7.49 -13.23 4.36
CA ARG A 54 7.31 -11.77 4.52
C ARG A 54 8.57 -10.98 4.18
N GLU A 55 9.30 -11.45 3.17
CA GLU A 55 10.58 -10.88 2.76
C GLU A 55 10.55 -10.47 1.29
N ILE A 56 11.06 -9.29 1.00
CA ILE A 56 11.26 -8.81 -0.38
C ILE A 56 12.70 -8.34 -0.52
N ARG A 57 13.44 -8.95 -1.45
CA ARG A 57 14.80 -8.50 -1.79
C ARG A 57 14.76 -7.39 -2.83
N LEU A 58 15.30 -6.23 -2.48
CA LEU A 58 15.50 -5.11 -3.38
C LEU A 58 16.97 -5.06 -3.79
N SER A 59 17.25 -5.18 -5.09
CA SER A 59 18.60 -5.21 -5.66
C SER A 59 18.56 -4.79 -7.13
N GLY A 60 19.72 -4.54 -7.72
CA GLY A 60 19.86 -4.19 -9.14
C GLY A 60 20.60 -2.88 -9.35
N ILE A 61 20.76 -2.50 -10.62
CA ILE A 61 21.41 -1.24 -11.01
C ILE A 61 20.49 -0.08 -10.62
N GLN A 62 21.02 0.85 -9.82
CA GLN A 62 20.30 2.03 -9.34
C GLN A 62 20.95 3.30 -9.88
N GLU A 63 20.48 3.73 -11.05
CA GLU A 63 20.88 5.00 -11.68
C GLU A 63 19.85 6.07 -11.28
N SER A 64 20.26 7.00 -10.41
CA SER A 64 19.46 8.19 -10.12
C SER A 64 20.31 9.44 -10.18
N LEU A 65 19.74 10.52 -10.73
CA LEU A 65 20.39 11.83 -10.83
C LEU A 65 20.84 12.38 -9.46
N TYR A 66 20.11 12.01 -8.40
CA TYR A 66 20.30 12.52 -7.05
C TYR A 66 21.03 11.55 -6.11
N GLY A 67 21.56 10.44 -6.63
CA GLY A 67 22.35 9.48 -5.85
C GLY A 67 21.56 8.71 -4.79
N PHE A 68 20.22 8.72 -4.82
CA PHE A 68 19.41 7.87 -3.96
C PHE A 68 19.66 6.41 -4.30
N LYS A 69 19.98 5.62 -3.26
CA LYS A 69 20.16 4.17 -3.34
C LYS A 69 19.46 3.51 -2.16
N ARG A 70 18.79 2.39 -2.43
CA ARG A 70 18.19 1.53 -1.41
C ARG A 70 18.25 0.08 -1.88
N GLU A 71 18.85 -0.77 -1.08
CA GLU A 71 19.03 -2.19 -1.38
C GLU A 71 18.98 -2.99 -0.08
N GLY A 72 18.71 -4.29 -0.20
CA GLY A 72 18.71 -5.21 0.92
C GLY A 72 17.50 -6.13 0.95
N LEU A 73 17.37 -6.85 2.06
CA LEU A 73 16.25 -7.74 2.33
C LEU A 73 15.26 -7.02 3.24
N ALA A 74 14.16 -6.55 2.65
CA ALA A 74 13.09 -5.90 3.39
C ALA A 74 12.23 -6.94 4.10
N LYS A 75 11.99 -6.74 5.39
CA LYS A 75 11.02 -7.53 6.18
C LYS A 75 9.72 -6.76 6.27
N ILE A 76 8.63 -7.41 5.92
CA ILE A 76 7.28 -6.85 5.95
C ILE A 76 6.59 -7.32 7.22
N ASP A 77 6.04 -6.40 8.00
CA ASP A 77 5.45 -6.71 9.30
C ASP A 77 4.20 -7.58 9.16
N VAL A 78 3.34 -7.25 8.20
CA VAL A 78 2.09 -7.96 7.92
C VAL A 78 1.96 -8.24 6.43
N VAL A 79 1.64 -9.48 6.07
CA VAL A 79 1.24 -9.88 4.71
C VAL A 79 -0.10 -10.59 4.83
N THR A 80 -1.17 -10.02 4.29
CA THR A 80 -2.54 -10.46 4.58
C THR A 80 -3.49 -10.31 3.40
N SER A 81 -4.56 -11.09 3.40
CA SER A 81 -5.72 -10.92 2.53
C SER A 81 -6.93 -10.30 3.25
N ASP A 82 -6.77 -9.92 4.52
CA ASP A 82 -7.76 -9.17 5.29
C ASP A 82 -7.51 -7.66 5.15
N MET A 83 -8.52 -6.96 4.62
CA MET A 83 -8.44 -5.51 4.43
C MET A 83 -8.39 -4.77 5.77
N GLU A 84 -9.11 -5.23 6.80
CA GLU A 84 -9.11 -4.54 8.11
C GLU A 84 -7.73 -4.62 8.76
N GLU A 85 -7.13 -5.81 8.77
CA GLU A 85 -5.77 -6.01 9.30
C GLU A 85 -4.74 -5.13 8.58
N ALA A 86 -4.87 -4.98 7.26
CA ALA A 86 -3.97 -4.16 6.47
C ALA A 86 -4.09 -2.66 6.79
N VAL A 87 -5.31 -2.12 6.98
CA VAL A 87 -5.54 -0.66 6.98
C VAL A 87 -5.80 -0.05 8.35
N LYS A 88 -6.24 -0.82 9.35
CA LYS A 88 -6.62 -0.29 10.66
C LYS A 88 -5.47 0.47 11.32
N GLY A 89 -5.71 1.74 11.65
CA GLY A 89 -4.70 2.63 12.23
C GLY A 89 -3.54 3.03 11.30
N ALA A 90 -3.54 2.61 10.02
CA ALA A 90 -2.53 3.04 9.05
C ALA A 90 -2.60 4.55 8.82
N GLY A 91 -1.45 5.16 8.51
CA GLY A 91 -1.38 6.59 8.18
C GLY A 91 -1.45 6.83 6.69
N ILE A 92 -0.68 6.05 5.93
CA ILE A 92 -0.61 6.12 4.48
C ILE A 92 -1.10 4.81 3.90
N ILE A 93 -1.99 4.90 2.92
CA ILE A 93 -2.52 3.79 2.15
C ILE A 93 -2.06 3.94 0.71
N VAL A 94 -1.12 3.11 0.28
CA VAL A 94 -0.62 3.06 -1.09
C VAL A 94 -1.47 2.09 -1.89
N VAL A 95 -2.25 2.59 -2.84
CA VAL A 95 -3.07 1.78 -3.73
C VAL A 95 -2.29 1.50 -5.01
N SER A 96 -1.90 0.23 -5.18
CA SER A 96 -1.08 -0.27 -6.30
C SER A 96 -1.81 -1.31 -7.15
N PHE A 97 -3.14 -1.21 -7.24
CA PHE A 97 -3.97 -2.00 -8.15
C PHE A 97 -4.13 -1.33 -9.52
N PRO A 98 -4.30 -2.11 -10.60
CA PRO A 98 -4.79 -1.59 -11.88
C PRO A 98 -6.19 -0.98 -11.74
N ALA A 99 -6.50 0.04 -12.54
CA ALA A 99 -7.76 0.78 -12.46
C ALA A 99 -9.01 -0.10 -12.68
N VAL A 100 -8.88 -1.17 -13.47
CA VAL A 100 -9.95 -2.15 -13.69
C VAL A 100 -10.40 -2.84 -12.40
N GLY A 101 -9.54 -2.91 -11.38
CA GLY A 101 -9.83 -3.49 -10.08
C GLY A 101 -10.35 -2.50 -9.03
N TYR A 102 -10.43 -1.20 -9.34
CA TYR A 102 -10.74 -0.17 -8.34
C TYR A 102 -12.09 -0.37 -7.66
N LYS A 103 -13.15 -0.73 -8.40
CA LYS A 103 -14.48 -0.86 -7.78
C LYS A 103 -14.50 -1.94 -6.68
N ALA A 104 -14.12 -3.17 -7.03
CA ALA A 104 -14.11 -4.32 -6.11
C ALA A 104 -13.23 -4.08 -4.88
N PHE A 105 -12.13 -3.36 -5.09
CA PHE A 105 -11.20 -3.00 -4.03
C PHE A 105 -11.73 -1.86 -3.13
N LEU A 106 -12.20 -0.77 -3.73
CA LEU A 106 -12.68 0.42 -3.01
C LEU A 106 -13.93 0.12 -2.18
N GLU A 107 -14.81 -0.77 -2.64
CA GLU A 107 -15.94 -1.27 -1.86
C GLU A 107 -15.52 -1.90 -0.53
N LYS A 108 -14.34 -2.54 -0.48
CA LYS A 108 -13.78 -3.12 0.75
C LYS A 108 -13.03 -2.08 1.58
N LEU A 109 -12.33 -1.15 0.93
CA LEU A 109 -11.49 -0.14 1.59
C LEU A 109 -12.31 0.97 2.25
N ILE A 110 -13.29 1.54 1.54
CA ILE A 110 -14.03 2.75 1.97
C ILE A 110 -14.61 2.63 3.39
N PRO A 111 -15.28 1.52 3.78
CA PRO A 111 -15.85 1.38 5.12
C PRO A 111 -14.82 1.33 6.26
N ARG A 112 -13.52 1.20 5.94
CA ARG A 112 -12.42 1.05 6.91
C ARG A 112 -11.51 2.28 6.95
N LEU A 113 -11.86 3.34 6.23
CA LEU A 113 -11.10 4.58 6.25
C LEU A 113 -11.34 5.31 7.57
N GLU A 114 -10.27 5.84 8.15
CA GLU A 114 -10.29 6.66 9.35
C GLU A 114 -9.83 8.08 9.01
N ASP A 115 -10.27 9.06 9.80
CA ASP A 115 -9.84 10.44 9.63
C ASP A 115 -8.32 10.58 9.80
N GLY A 116 -7.72 11.38 8.92
CA GLY A 116 -6.27 11.58 8.86
C GLY A 116 -5.50 10.52 8.06
N MET A 117 -6.17 9.54 7.44
CA MET A 117 -5.52 8.67 6.46
C MET A 117 -5.21 9.40 5.16
N VAL A 118 -4.06 9.08 4.55
CA VAL A 118 -3.67 9.57 3.21
C VAL A 118 -3.72 8.41 2.23
N VAL A 119 -4.60 8.51 1.24
CA VAL A 119 -4.69 7.50 0.16
C VAL A 119 -3.90 7.97 -1.05
N HIS A 120 -2.85 7.22 -1.39
CA HIS A 120 -1.96 7.48 -2.51
C HIS A 120 -2.18 6.44 -3.62
N PHE A 121 -2.70 6.88 -4.77
CA PHE A 121 -2.84 6.02 -5.94
C PHE A 121 -1.57 6.08 -6.80
N THR A 122 -0.92 4.93 -6.99
CA THR A 122 0.30 4.87 -7.83
C THR A 122 -0.02 4.94 -9.32
N THR A 123 -1.22 4.51 -9.71
CA THR A 123 -1.72 4.54 -11.09
C THR A 123 -2.79 5.63 -11.20
N ALA A 124 -2.41 6.79 -11.75
CA ALA A 124 -3.21 8.02 -11.80
C ALA A 124 -4.39 7.99 -12.81
N ASN A 125 -5.09 6.84 -12.93
CA ASN A 125 -6.26 6.63 -13.77
C ASN A 125 -7.55 7.08 -13.06
N PHE A 126 -7.60 8.35 -12.66
CA PHE A 126 -8.73 8.96 -11.92
C PHE A 126 -9.10 8.26 -10.59
N GLY A 127 -8.18 7.47 -10.01
CA GLY A 127 -8.47 6.67 -8.81
C GLY A 127 -9.04 7.48 -7.65
N SER A 128 -8.47 8.67 -7.39
CA SER A 128 -8.96 9.59 -6.35
C SER A 128 -10.36 10.14 -6.64
N LEU A 129 -10.70 10.40 -7.90
CA LEU A 129 -12.03 10.89 -8.29
C LEU A 129 -13.07 9.78 -8.19
N ILE A 130 -12.74 8.58 -8.64
CA ILE A 130 -13.59 7.39 -8.52
C ILE A 130 -13.85 7.09 -7.05
N MET A 131 -12.79 7.07 -6.23
CA MET A 131 -12.90 6.91 -4.79
C MET A 131 -13.78 8.00 -4.16
N ARG A 132 -13.57 9.28 -4.50
CA ARG A 132 -14.39 10.36 -3.93
C ARG A 132 -15.86 10.23 -4.32
N LYS A 133 -16.15 9.81 -5.55
CA LYS A 133 -17.53 9.53 -6.01
C LYS A 133 -18.15 8.40 -5.18
N MET A 134 -17.46 7.26 -5.07
CA MET A 134 -17.96 6.11 -4.31
C MET A 134 -18.13 6.42 -2.81
N MET A 135 -17.25 7.22 -2.22
CA MET A 135 -17.38 7.70 -0.84
C MET A 135 -18.69 8.49 -0.65
N ARG A 136 -18.99 9.43 -1.56
CA ARG A 136 -20.25 10.20 -1.51
C ARG A 136 -21.48 9.32 -1.66
N GLU A 137 -21.42 8.35 -2.59
CA GLU A 137 -22.49 7.37 -2.80
C GLU A 137 -22.69 6.44 -1.58
N SER A 138 -21.65 6.25 -0.77
CA SER A 138 -21.67 5.45 0.47
C SER A 138 -22.01 6.27 1.73
N GLY A 139 -22.30 7.57 1.60
CA GLY A 139 -22.63 8.45 2.73
C GLY A 139 -21.42 9.04 3.48
N CYS A 140 -20.23 9.08 2.86
CA CYS A 140 -19.02 9.71 3.40
C CYS A 140 -18.71 11.11 2.82
#